data_AF-A0A932MNP7-F1
#
_entry.id   AF-A0A932MNP7-F1
#
_cell.length_a   1.000
_cell.length_b   1.000
_cell.length_c   1.000
_cell.angle_alpha   90.00
_cell.angle_beta   90.00
_cell.angle_gamma   90.00
#
_symmetry.space_group_name_H-M   'P 1'
#
loop_
_entity.id
_entity.type
_entity.pdbx_description
1 polymer ?
#
loop_
_entity_poly.entity_id
_entity_poly.type
_entity_poly.pdbx_seq_one_letter_code
_entity_poly.pdbx_strand_id
1 'polypeptide(L)'
;MTGAVAGGASLSGLRRHPTVRFLFVCLVIIALYVGYGYATASGRLTSRLGERLARNPATLDILVTTPFPPEEFHIRIYQKIGNMRGVEGNSAKLYTVSASNVRYLSRYYWVQRLDLIPEEKP
;
A
#
# COMPACT_ATOMS: atom_id res chain seq x y z
N MET A 1 4.28 60.84 -4.70
CA MET A 1 3.57 60.35 -3.50
C MET A 1 3.65 58.84 -3.54
N THR A 2 4.54 58.30 -2.71
CA THR A 2 4.93 56.89 -2.60
C THR A 2 4.04 56.14 -1.62
N GLY A 3 3.71 54.88 -1.92
CA GLY A 3 2.98 54.01 -0.99
C GLY A 3 2.78 52.60 -1.52
N ALA A 4 3.87 51.87 -1.78
CA ALA A 4 3.81 50.42 -1.97
C ALA A 4 3.84 49.74 -0.58
N VAL A 5 2.77 49.06 -0.20
CA VAL A 5 2.76 48.17 0.97
C VAL A 5 2.89 46.74 0.47
N ALA A 6 4.13 46.24 0.45
CA ALA A 6 4.42 44.83 0.28
C ALA A 6 4.19 44.11 1.62
N GLY A 7 3.04 43.44 1.76
CA GLY A 7 2.73 42.57 2.90
C GLY A 7 3.51 41.26 2.81
N GLY A 8 4.79 41.27 3.17
CA GLY A 8 5.57 40.05 3.38
C GLY A 8 5.15 39.36 4.67
N ALA A 9 4.36 38.28 4.57
CA ALA A 9 4.07 37.44 5.73
C ALA A 9 5.38 36.90 6.32
N SER A 10 5.69 37.30 7.55
CA SER A 10 6.91 36.88 8.26
C SER A 10 6.89 35.36 8.49
N LEU A 11 7.88 34.66 7.90
CA LEU A 11 8.04 33.21 7.97
C LEU A 11 8.13 32.67 9.42
N SER A 12 8.50 33.52 10.39
CA SER A 12 8.60 33.15 11.80
C SER A 12 7.26 33.10 12.53
N GLY A 13 6.28 33.93 12.14
CA GLY A 13 4.93 33.94 12.71
C GLY A 13 4.10 32.74 12.27
N LEU A 14 4.26 32.33 11.01
CA LEU A 14 3.57 31.18 10.42
C LEU A 14 3.85 29.87 11.18
N ARG A 15 5.08 29.70 11.68
CA ARG A 15 5.52 28.51 12.43
C ARG A 15 4.95 28.41 13.85
N ARG A 16 4.49 29.53 14.43
CA ARG A 16 3.81 29.55 15.75
C ARG A 16 2.29 29.43 15.64
N HIS A 17 1.72 29.51 14.44
CA HIS A 17 0.28 29.41 14.24
C HIS A 17 -0.22 27.98 14.56
N PRO A 18 -1.24 27.81 15.42
CA PRO A 18 -1.72 26.49 15.85
C PRO A 18 -2.16 25.63 14.67
N THR A 19 -2.79 26.22 13.65
CA THR A 19 -3.20 25.51 12.41
C THR A 19 -2.01 24.94 11.65
N VAL A 20 -0.91 25.68 11.50
CA VAL A 20 0.27 25.20 10.75
C VAL A 20 0.93 24.05 11.49
N ARG A 21 1.01 24.13 12.82
CA ARG A 21 1.49 23.03 13.67
C ARG A 21 0.60 21.80 13.56
N PHE A 22 -0.72 21.98 13.60
CA PHE A 22 -1.69 20.89 13.43
C PHE A 22 -1.51 20.20 12.07
N LEU A 23 -1.49 20.98 10.98
CA LEU A 23 -1.29 20.44 9.63
C LEU A 23 0.06 19.73 9.49
N PHE A 24 1.12 20.26 10.10
CA PHE A 24 2.43 19.61 10.13
C PHE A 24 2.38 18.28 10.87
N VAL A 25 1.72 18.21 12.04
CA VAL A 25 1.53 16.95 12.78
C VAL A 25 0.74 15.94 11.95
N CYS A 26 -0.35 16.35 11.30
CA CYS A 26 -1.10 15.49 10.38
C CYS A 26 -0.22 14.98 9.25
N LEU A 27 0.60 15.85 8.64
CA LEU A 27 1.53 15.47 7.58
C LEU A 27 2.58 14.46 8.07
N VAL A 28 3.12 14.65 9.28
CA VAL A 28 4.04 13.69 9.90
C VAL A 28 3.36 12.33 10.12
N ILE A 29 2.13 12.30 10.63
CA ILE A 29 1.38 11.06 10.83
C ILE A 29 1.13 10.34 9.50
N ILE A 30 0.73 11.06 8.46
CA ILE A 30 0.54 10.50 7.12
C ILE A 30 1.87 9.95 6.58
N ALA A 31 2.96 10.69 6.73
CA ALA A 31 4.28 10.26 6.27
C ALA A 31 4.75 9.00 7.01
N LEU A 32 4.52 8.91 8.32
CA LEU A 32 4.81 7.71 9.12
C LEU A 32 3.96 6.52 8.67
N TYR A 33 2.67 6.72 8.42
CA TYR A 33 1.78 5.67 7.95
C TYR A 33 2.20 5.14 6.57
N VAL A 34 2.45 6.04 5.62
CA VAL A 34 2.92 5.67 4.27
C VAL A 34 4.28 4.98 4.36
N GLY A 35 5.22 5.55 5.14
CA GLY A 35 6.54 4.99 5.36
C GLY A 35 6.51 3.59 5.95
N TYR A 36 5.64 3.34 6.94
CA TYR A 36 5.41 2.01 7.51
C TYR A 36 5.01 0.98 6.44
N GLY A 37 4.10 1.35 5.53
CA GLY A 37 3.69 0.48 4.43
C GLY A 37 4.85 0.09 3.51
N TYR A 38 5.75 1.03 3.19
CA TYR A 38 6.95 0.74 2.39
C TYR A 38 7.98 -0.09 3.14
N ALA A 39 8.20 0.20 4.43
CA ALA A 39 9.17 -0.52 5.26
C ALA A 39 8.77 -1.99 5.50
N THR A 40 7.48 -2.28 5.59
CA THR A 40 6.97 -3.64 5.87
C THR A 40 6.62 -4.45 4.63
N ALA A 41 6.57 -3.81 3.46
CA ALA A 41 6.12 -4.43 2.20
C ALA A 41 6.89 -5.70 1.83
N SER A 42 8.22 -5.66 1.88
CA SER A 42 9.08 -6.80 1.52
C SER A 42 8.91 -7.98 2.48
N GLY A 43 8.69 -7.72 3.76
CA GLY A 43 8.50 -8.75 4.78
C GLY A 43 7.20 -9.56 4.61
N ARG A 44 6.26 -9.08 3.81
CA ARG A 44 5.01 -9.80 3.48
C ARG A 44 5.17 -10.73 2.28
N LEU A 45 6.25 -10.61 1.50
CA LEU A 45 6.51 -11.46 0.33
C LEU A 45 7.24 -12.72 0.77
N THR A 46 6.84 -13.88 0.24
CA THR A 46 7.68 -15.08 0.35
C THR A 46 8.94 -14.96 -0.50
N SER A 47 9.98 -15.72 -0.14
CA SER A 47 11.22 -15.76 -0.94
C SER A 47 10.95 -16.14 -2.39
N ARG A 48 10.11 -17.16 -2.64
CA ARG A 48 9.75 -17.58 -4.00
C ARG A 48 9.02 -16.50 -4.80
N LEU A 49 8.08 -15.78 -4.18
CA LEU A 49 7.38 -14.67 -4.84
C LEU A 49 8.33 -13.49 -5.10
N GLY A 50 9.19 -13.18 -4.13
CA GLY A 50 10.21 -12.13 -4.25
C GLY A 50 11.19 -12.39 -5.39
N GLU A 51 11.72 -13.62 -5.48
CA GLU A 51 12.58 -14.06 -6.58
C GLU A 51 11.86 -13.98 -7.92
N ARG A 52 10.61 -14.41 -7.99
CA ARG A 52 9.82 -14.34 -9.22
C ARG A 52 9.58 -12.89 -9.65
N LEU A 53 9.28 -11.98 -8.70
CA LEU A 53 9.14 -10.54 -8.95
C LEU A 53 10.44 -9.89 -9.42
N ALA A 54 11.60 -10.34 -8.94
CA ALA A 54 12.90 -9.82 -9.37
C ALA A 54 13.17 -10.07 -10.86
N ARG A 55 12.55 -11.11 -11.45
CA ARG A 55 12.58 -11.39 -12.90
C ARG A 55 11.63 -10.52 -13.73
N ASN A 56 10.96 -9.55 -13.12
CA ASN A 56 10.03 -8.61 -13.74
C ASN A 56 8.98 -9.25 -14.67
N PRO A 57 8.17 -10.21 -14.18
CA PRO A 57 7.11 -10.83 -14.97
C PRO A 57 6.02 -9.81 -15.30
N ALA A 58 5.39 -9.97 -16.48
CA ALA A 58 4.22 -9.15 -16.84
C ALA A 58 3.08 -9.34 -15.83
N THR A 59 2.76 -10.60 -15.51
CA THR A 59 1.71 -10.96 -14.56
C THR A 59 2.08 -12.18 -13.72
N LEU A 60 1.43 -12.31 -12.57
CA LEU A 60 1.62 -13.34 -11.56
C LEU A 60 0.26 -13.79 -11.01
N ASP A 61 0.20 -15.06 -10.65
CA ASP A 61 -0.93 -15.61 -9.90
C ASP A 61 -0.50 -15.74 -8.44
N ILE A 62 -1.22 -15.05 -7.56
CA ILE A 62 -0.83 -14.88 -6.16
C ILE A 62 -1.93 -15.35 -5.20
N LEU A 63 -1.49 -15.83 -4.05
CA LEU A 63 -2.30 -16.09 -2.88
C LEU A 63 -2.10 -14.94 -1.89
N VAL A 64 -3.19 -14.30 -1.50
CA VAL A 64 -3.21 -13.18 -0.55
C VAL A 64 -3.78 -13.68 0.76
N THR A 65 -2.96 -13.75 1.81
CA THR A 65 -3.39 -14.16 3.15
C THR A 65 -3.53 -12.95 4.06
N THR A 66 -4.67 -12.87 4.74
CA THR A 66 -5.01 -11.85 5.75
C THR A 66 -5.18 -12.49 7.13
N PRO A 67 -5.13 -11.72 8.23
CA PRO A 67 -5.32 -12.27 9.57
C PRO A 67 -6.79 -12.62 9.88
N PHE A 68 -7.72 -12.21 9.02
CA PHE A 68 -9.15 -12.44 9.11
C PHE A 68 -9.73 -12.75 7.71
N PRO A 69 -10.97 -13.27 7.61
CA PRO A 69 -11.63 -13.47 6.32
C PRO A 69 -11.76 -12.15 5.53
N PRO A 70 -11.39 -12.12 4.23
CA PRO A 70 -11.55 -10.93 3.39
C PRO A 70 -13.00 -10.43 3.32
N GLU A 71 -13.23 -9.23 3.83
CA GLU A 71 -14.50 -8.49 3.67
C GLU A 71 -14.62 -7.78 2.31
N GLU A 72 -15.83 -7.30 1.99
CA GLU A 72 -16.19 -6.60 0.74
C GLU A 72 -15.18 -5.55 0.26
N PHE A 73 -14.63 -4.75 1.18
CA PHE A 73 -13.67 -3.72 0.80
C PHE A 73 -12.35 -4.31 0.27
N HIS A 74 -11.89 -5.43 0.84
CA HIS A 74 -10.71 -6.16 0.35
C HIS A 74 -11.00 -6.75 -1.01
N ILE A 75 -12.16 -7.40 -1.15
CA ILE A 75 -12.61 -8.05 -2.38
C ILE A 75 -12.65 -7.03 -3.52
N ARG A 76 -13.21 -5.84 -3.29
CA ARG A 76 -13.24 -4.75 -4.28
C ARG A 76 -11.84 -4.31 -4.71
N ILE A 77 -10.89 -4.22 -3.78
CA ILE A 77 -9.49 -3.91 -4.11
C ILE A 77 -8.89 -5.04 -4.96
N TYR A 78 -9.11 -6.30 -4.57
CA TYR A 78 -8.58 -7.47 -5.27
C TYR A 78 -9.10 -7.56 -6.71
N GLN A 79 -10.40 -7.38 -6.91
CA GLN A 79 -11.05 -7.37 -8.22
C GLN A 79 -10.57 -6.21 -9.12
N LYS A 80 -10.11 -5.10 -8.55
CA LYS A 80 -9.54 -3.98 -9.32
C LYS A 80 -8.14 -4.28 -9.86
N ILE A 81 -7.37 -5.11 -9.17
CA ILE A 81 -5.94 -5.30 -9.46
C ILE A 81 -5.60 -6.65 -10.10
N GLY A 82 -6.57 -7.57 -10.16
CA GLY A 82 -6.46 -8.87 -10.79
C GLY A 82 -7.79 -9.63 -10.82
N ASN A 83 -7.74 -10.87 -11.29
CA ASN A 83 -8.92 -11.74 -11.42
C ASN A 83 -9.05 -12.62 -10.18
N MET A 84 -10.01 -12.32 -9.30
CA MET A 84 -10.24 -13.08 -8.08
C MET A 84 -11.03 -14.36 -8.36
N ARG A 85 -10.57 -15.52 -7.86
CA ARG A 85 -11.28 -16.82 -8.01
C ARG A 85 -11.72 -17.43 -6.68
N GLY A 86 -12.20 -16.58 -5.79
CA GLY A 86 -12.76 -16.99 -4.50
C GLY A 86 -11.82 -16.80 -3.31
N VAL A 87 -12.33 -17.21 -2.15
CA VAL A 87 -11.69 -17.10 -0.85
C VAL A 87 -11.76 -18.46 -0.18
N GLU A 88 -10.66 -18.87 0.43
CA GLU A 88 -10.57 -20.08 1.25
C GLU A 88 -10.01 -19.69 2.62
N GLY A 89 -10.86 -19.76 3.65
CA GLY A 89 -10.55 -19.24 4.99
C GLY A 89 -10.18 -17.75 4.94
N ASN A 90 -8.92 -17.44 5.26
CA ASN A 90 -8.39 -16.09 5.24
C ASN A 90 -7.54 -15.77 4.00
N SER A 91 -7.61 -16.62 2.96
CA SER A 91 -6.78 -16.45 1.75
C SER A 91 -7.63 -16.24 0.51
N ALA A 92 -7.24 -15.27 -0.32
CA ALA A 92 -7.84 -15.00 -1.62
C ALA A 92 -6.88 -15.38 -2.74
N LYS A 93 -7.39 -16.10 -3.76
CA LYS A 93 -6.63 -16.42 -4.98
C LYS A 93 -6.87 -15.32 -6.02
N LEU A 94 -5.80 -14.65 -6.45
CA LEU A 94 -5.83 -13.62 -7.47
C LEU A 94 -4.95 -14.03 -8.65
N TYR A 95 -5.49 -13.93 -9.85
CA TYR A 95 -4.82 -14.29 -11.09
C TYR A 95 -4.50 -13.04 -11.93
N THR A 96 -3.48 -13.15 -12.78
CA THR A 96 -3.12 -12.11 -13.75
C THR A 96 -2.76 -10.77 -13.10
N VAL A 97 -2.13 -10.79 -11.92
CA VAL A 97 -1.75 -9.59 -11.17
C VAL A 97 -0.41 -9.06 -11.66
N SER A 98 -0.33 -7.77 -12.02
CA SER A 98 0.94 -7.17 -12.45
C SER A 98 1.96 -7.08 -11.31
N ALA A 99 3.26 -7.11 -11.62
CA ALA A 99 4.32 -6.97 -10.62
C ALA A 99 4.19 -5.68 -9.77
N SER A 100 3.72 -4.58 -10.39
CA SER A 100 3.44 -3.33 -9.67
C SER A 100 2.28 -3.48 -8.69
N ASN A 101 1.22 -4.20 -9.08
CA ASN A 101 0.06 -4.45 -8.23
C ASN A 101 0.39 -5.38 -7.06
N VAL A 102 1.28 -6.36 -7.24
CA VAL A 102 1.79 -7.18 -6.11
C VAL A 102 2.51 -6.30 -5.09
N ARG A 103 3.40 -5.41 -5.55
CA ARG A 103 4.11 -4.45 -4.68
C ARG A 103 3.15 -3.46 -4.02
N TYR A 104 2.17 -2.97 -4.75
CA TYR A 104 1.12 -2.09 -4.22
C TYR A 104 0.35 -2.80 -3.10
N LEU A 105 -0.11 -4.01 -3.36
CA LEU A 105 -0.88 -4.80 -2.41
C LEU A 105 -0.08 -5.10 -1.14
N SER A 106 1.22 -5.40 -1.28
CA SER A 106 2.12 -5.68 -0.15
C SER A 106 2.23 -4.53 0.85
N ARG A 107 1.82 -3.30 0.53
CA ARG A 107 1.91 -2.16 1.45
C ARG A 107 0.74 -2.04 2.41
N TYR A 108 -0.38 -2.71 2.13
CA TYR A 108 -1.55 -2.64 2.98
C TYR A 108 -1.36 -3.36 4.31
N TYR A 109 -1.73 -2.69 5.41
CA TYR A 109 -1.48 -3.17 6.76
C TYR A 109 -2.18 -4.50 7.10
N TRP A 110 -3.28 -4.82 6.42
CA TRP A 110 -4.03 -6.07 6.61
C TRP A 110 -3.44 -7.26 5.84
N VAL A 111 -2.49 -7.03 4.93
CA VAL A 111 -1.84 -8.13 4.20
C VAL A 111 -0.82 -8.76 5.14
N GLN A 112 -1.07 -10.02 5.50
CA GLN A 112 -0.15 -10.78 6.34
C GLN A 112 0.92 -11.44 5.48
N ARG A 113 0.53 -12.03 4.35
CA ARG A 113 1.44 -12.75 3.47
C ARG A 113 0.96 -12.73 2.02
N LEU A 114 1.90 -12.57 1.09
CA LEU A 114 1.70 -12.76 -0.34
C LEU A 114 2.60 -13.89 -0.80
N ASP A 115 2.01 -14.84 -1.51
CA ASP A 115 2.72 -15.98 -2.05
C ASP A 115 2.27 -16.30 -3.49
N LEU A 116 2.97 -17.19 -4.19
CA LEU A 116 2.47 -17.74 -5.45
C LEU A 116 1.32 -18.73 -5.16
N ILE A 117 0.34 -18.85 -6.05
CA ILE A 117 -0.66 -19.92 -5.90
C ILE A 117 0.05 -21.29 -5.97
N PRO A 118 -0.23 -22.24 -5.05
CA PRO A 118 0.30 -23.60 -5.15
C PRO A 118 -0.17 -24.26 -6.44
N GLU A 119 0.71 -25.03 -7.10
CA GLU A 119 0.28 -25.90 -8.19
C GLU A 119 -0.69 -26.94 -7.60
N GLU A 120 -1.95 -26.92 -8.04
CA GLU A 120 -2.88 -28.00 -7.72
C GLU A 120 -2.33 -29.27 -8.39
N LYS A 121 -1.97 -30.26 -7.57
CA LYS A 121 -1.54 -31.57 -8.06
C LYS A 121 -2.73 -32.20 -8.80
N PRO A 122 -2.56 -32.68 -10.04
CA PRO A 122 -3.63 -33.29 -10.81
C PRO A 122 -4.19 -34.55 -10.15
#